data_AF-A0A354IU49-F1
#
_entry.id   AF-A0A354IU49-F1
#
_cell.length_a   1.000
_cell.length_b   1.000
_cell.length_c   1.000
_cell.angle_alpha   90.00
_cell.angle_beta   90.00
_cell.angle_gamma   90.00
#
_symmetry.space_group_name_H-M   'P 1'
#
loop_
_entity.id
_entity.type
_entity.pdbx_description
1 polymer ?
#
loop_
_entity_poly.entity_id
_entity_poly.type
_entity_poly.pdbx_seq_one_letter_code
_entity_poly.pdbx_strand_id
1 'polypeptide(L)'
;GGVVMERLGPEAFAALAVAGGAMLAVQACHGERGEGLGPYPALAGNRALSLAEPVNAIRVVLNGGFAPATAGNPRPYGMPPFSHVLDDAQVATLVTYL
;
A
#
# COMPACT_ATOMS: atom_id res chain seq x y z
N GLY A 1 -34.17 1.32 13.56
CA GLY A 1 -33.47 0.96 12.32
C GLY A 1 -33.38 2.20 11.46
N GLY A 2 -32.19 2.46 10.88
CA GLY A 2 -32.03 3.45 9.81
C GLY A 2 -31.25 4.72 10.18
N VAL A 3 -29.95 4.62 10.48
CA VAL A 3 -28.98 5.75 10.39
C VAL A 3 -27.58 5.16 10.20
N VAL A 4 -27.12 4.91 8.97
CA VAL A 4 -25.66 4.75 8.61
C VAL A 4 -25.42 4.80 7.09
N MET A 5 -26.47 4.75 6.26
CA MET A 5 -26.35 4.64 4.79
C MET A 5 -26.83 5.89 4.03
N GLU A 6 -26.89 7.06 4.67
CA GLU A 6 -27.05 8.32 3.94
C GLU A 6 -25.68 8.94 3.62
N ARG A 7 -25.25 8.62 2.40
CA ARG A 7 -24.40 9.42 1.50
C ARG A 7 -22.99 9.73 1.99
N LEU A 8 -22.09 8.74 1.82
CA LEU A 8 -20.70 9.06 1.50
C LEU A 8 -20.71 10.10 0.37
N GLY A 9 -20.15 11.29 0.63
CA GLY A 9 -19.99 12.32 -0.38
C GLY A 9 -19.11 11.82 -1.54
N PRO A 10 -19.12 12.50 -2.70
CA PRO A 10 -18.32 12.11 -3.86
C PRO A 10 -16.83 11.95 -3.54
N GLU A 11 -16.29 12.80 -2.67
CA GLU A 11 -14.92 12.72 -2.15
C GLU A 11 -14.65 11.41 -1.41
N ALA A 12 -15.58 10.97 -0.56
CA ALA A 12 -15.44 9.75 0.21
C ALA A 12 -15.57 8.50 -0.67
N PHE A 13 -16.39 8.55 -1.72
CA PHE A 13 -16.47 7.49 -2.73
C PHE A 13 -15.19 7.41 -3.58
N ALA A 14 -14.65 8.55 -4.01
CA ALA A 14 -13.39 8.63 -4.73
C ALA A 14 -12.22 8.09 -3.88
N ALA A 15 -12.14 8.48 -2.60
CA ALA A 15 -11.16 7.94 -1.66
C ALA A 15 -11.28 6.42 -1.50
N LEU A 16 -12.51 5.88 -1.41
CA LEU A 16 -12.74 4.44 -1.31
C LEU A 16 -12.33 3.69 -2.58
N ALA A 17 -12.61 4.25 -3.75
CA ALA A 17 -12.22 3.66 -5.04
C ALA A 17 -10.69 3.64 -5.21
N VAL A 18 -10.02 4.74 -4.83
CA VAL A 18 -8.56 4.86 -4.84
C VAL A 18 -7.92 3.89 -3.85
N ALA A 19 -8.42 3.81 -2.62
CA ALA A 19 -7.96 2.84 -1.62
C ALA A 19 -8.18 1.39 -2.07
N GLY A 20 -9.34 1.10 -2.69
CA GLY A 20 -9.63 -0.22 -3.26
C GLY A 20 -8.67 -0.61 -4.39
N GLY A 21 -8.39 0.32 -5.31
CA GLY A 21 -7.41 0.11 -6.38
C GLY A 21 -6.00 -0.13 -5.85
N ALA A 22 -5.57 0.65 -4.85
CA ALA A 22 -4.28 0.47 -4.21
C ALA A 22 -4.18 -0.88 -3.47
N MET A 23 -5.25 -1.31 -2.79
CA MET A 23 -5.31 -2.61 -2.12
C MET A 23 -5.24 -3.77 -3.11
N LEU A 24 -5.89 -3.67 -4.28
CA LEU A 24 -5.77 -4.67 -5.35
C LEU A 24 -4.32 -4.77 -5.86
N ALA A 25 -3.63 -3.65 -6.02
CA ALA A 25 -2.21 -3.65 -6.38
C ALA A 25 -1.34 -4.32 -5.30
N VAL A 26 -1.63 -4.07 -4.02
CA VAL A 26 -0.98 -4.78 -2.92
C VAL A 26 -1.22 -6.28 -3.03
N GLN A 27 -2.47 -6.73 -3.19
CA GLN A 27 -2.80 -8.15 -3.23
C GLN A 27 -2.16 -8.85 -4.44
N ALA A 28 -2.16 -8.21 -5.60
CA ALA A 28 -1.60 -8.78 -6.83
C ALA A 28 -0.08 -8.99 -6.77
N CYS A 29 0.65 -8.12 -6.06
CA CYS A 29 2.10 -8.22 -5.93
C CYS A 29 2.53 -8.88 -4.62
N HIS A 30 2.00 -8.44 -3.49
CA HIS A 30 2.42 -8.85 -2.15
C HIS A 30 1.58 -10.00 -1.56
N GLY A 31 0.60 -10.52 -2.29
CA GLY A 31 -0.29 -11.58 -1.84
C GLY A 31 -1.51 -11.05 -1.10
N GLU A 32 -2.58 -11.86 -1.06
CA GLU A 32 -3.88 -11.46 -0.50
C GLU A 32 -3.80 -11.02 0.96
N ARG A 33 -2.82 -11.55 1.71
CA ARG A 33 -2.57 -11.24 3.12
C ARG A 33 -1.22 -10.56 3.32
N GLY A 34 -0.61 -10.04 2.26
CA GLY A 34 0.73 -9.46 2.31
C GLY A 34 1.81 -10.47 2.64
N GLU A 35 1.61 -11.78 2.42
CA GLU A 35 2.59 -12.83 2.74
C GLU A 35 3.83 -12.82 1.84
N GLY A 36 3.81 -12.05 0.75
CA GLY A 36 4.81 -12.04 -0.30
C GLY A 36 4.57 -13.14 -1.33
N LEU A 37 4.84 -12.83 -2.60
CA LEU A 37 4.71 -13.77 -3.72
C LEU A 37 5.93 -13.63 -4.64
N GLY A 38 6.66 -14.72 -4.84
CA GLY A 38 7.83 -14.74 -5.73
C GLY A 38 8.85 -13.65 -5.40
N PRO A 39 9.10 -12.65 -6.28
CA PRO A 39 10.09 -11.60 -6.03
C PRO A 39 9.59 -10.47 -5.13
N TYR A 40 8.30 -10.41 -4.82
CA TYR A 40 7.70 -9.33 -4.03
C TYR A 40 7.81 -9.65 -2.53
N PRO A 41 8.34 -8.72 -1.72
CA PRO A 41 8.56 -8.99 -0.30
C PRO A 41 7.26 -9.10 0.48
N ALA A 42 7.30 -9.84 1.58
CA ALA A 42 6.22 -9.88 2.56
C ALA A 42 6.03 -8.51 3.23
N LEU A 43 4.77 -8.10 3.33
CA LEU A 43 4.31 -6.95 4.10
C LEU A 43 3.84 -7.39 5.50
N ALA A 44 3.26 -8.59 5.60
CA ALA A 44 2.85 -9.17 6.87
C ALA A 44 4.03 -9.26 7.84
N GLY A 45 3.89 -8.65 9.03
CA GLY A 45 4.94 -8.61 10.04
C GLY A 45 6.09 -7.65 9.75
N ASN A 46 6.02 -6.85 8.68
CA ASN A 46 7.02 -5.84 8.39
C ASN A 46 6.90 -4.67 9.37
N ARG A 47 7.92 -4.48 10.22
CA ARG A 47 7.95 -3.39 11.21
C ARG A 47 7.77 -2.02 10.59
N ALA A 48 8.19 -1.79 9.35
CA ALA A 48 8.05 -0.49 8.70
C ALA A 48 6.58 -0.06 8.55
N LEU A 49 5.63 -1.00 8.60
CA LEU A 49 4.20 -0.75 8.53
C LEU A 49 3.55 -0.57 9.92
N SER A 50 4.14 -1.14 10.96
CA SER A 50 3.59 -1.09 12.34
C SER A 50 4.20 -0.01 13.23
N LEU A 51 5.07 0.84 12.69
CA LEU A 51 5.56 2.03 13.39
C LEU A 51 4.42 3.04 13.57
N ALA A 52 4.45 3.79 14.68
CA ALA A 52 3.50 4.86 14.95
C ALA A 52 3.46 5.92 13.82
N GLU A 53 4.60 6.13 13.18
CA GLU A 53 4.75 7.02 12.03
C GLU A 53 5.36 6.25 10.85
N PRO A 54 4.54 5.71 9.92
CA PRO A 54 5.01 4.87 8.82
C PRO A 54 5.58 5.69 7.65
N VAL A 55 6.31 6.78 7.94
CA VAL A 55 6.82 7.75 6.96
C VAL A 55 7.64 7.08 5.86
N ASN A 56 8.43 6.06 6.20
CA ASN A 56 9.22 5.33 5.20
C ASN A 56 8.34 4.48 4.28
N ALA A 57 7.28 3.86 4.81
CA ALA A 57 6.33 3.12 3.99
C ALA A 57 5.58 4.06 3.03
N ILE A 58 5.17 5.23 3.54
CA ILE A 58 4.52 6.27 2.72
C ILE A 58 5.43 6.68 1.56
N ARG A 59 6.70 6.97 1.85
CA ARG A 59 7.68 7.34 0.82
C ARG A 59 7.91 6.24 -0.22
N VAL A 60 7.93 4.97 0.17
CA VAL A 60 8.09 3.84 -0.76
C VAL A 60 6.89 3.72 -1.69
N VAL A 61 5.66 3.88 -1.19
CA VAL A 61 4.46 3.84 -2.02
C VAL A 61 4.45 5.01 -3.03
N LEU A 62 4.75 6.22 -2.56
CA LEU A 62 4.69 7.41 -3.42
C LEU A 62 5.80 7.45 -4.47
N ASN A 63 7.03 7.07 -4.09
CA ASN A 63 8.20 7.21 -4.95
C ASN A 63 8.61 5.91 -5.65
N GLY A 64 8.00 4.78 -5.28
CA GLY A 64 8.45 3.48 -5.72
C GLY A 64 9.85 3.15 -5.21
N GLY A 65 10.48 2.15 -5.81
CA GLY A 65 11.87 1.81 -5.52
C GLY A 65 12.20 0.35 -5.77
N PHE A 66 13.39 -0.04 -5.31
CA PHE A 66 13.89 -1.40 -5.41
C PHE A 66 14.29 -1.89 -4.02
N ALA A 67 14.04 -3.17 -3.74
CA ALA A 67 14.65 -3.81 -2.58
C ALA A 67 16.19 -3.78 -2.71
N PRO A 68 16.94 -3.83 -1.60
CA PRO A 68 18.40 -3.92 -1.65
C PRO A 68 18.85 -5.12 -2.49
N ALA A 69 19.79 -4.87 -3.41
CA ALA A 69 20.46 -5.96 -4.12
C ALA A 69 21.33 -6.74 -3.13
N THR A 70 21.09 -8.04 -3.01
CA THR A 70 21.84 -8.94 -2.13
C THR A 70 22.22 -10.21 -2.88
N ALA A 71 23.07 -11.06 -2.29
CA ALA A 71 23.36 -12.37 -2.87
C ALA A 71 22.08 -13.23 -3.04
N GLY A 72 21.10 -13.11 -2.14
CA GLY A 72 19.81 -13.80 -2.22
C GLY A 72 18.75 -13.10 -3.08
N ASN A 73 18.98 -11.84 -3.47
CA ASN A 73 18.13 -11.06 -4.37
C ASN A 73 19.00 -10.20 -5.31
N PRO A 74 19.71 -10.82 -6.27
CA PRO A 74 20.68 -10.12 -7.11
C PRO A 74 20.03 -9.22 -8.17
N ARG A 75 18.73 -9.40 -8.43
CA ARG A 75 17.94 -8.63 -9.40
C ARG A 75 16.57 -8.28 -8.78
N PRO A 76 16.53 -7.29 -7.88
CA PRO A 76 15.30 -6.90 -7.21
C PRO A 76 14.29 -6.36 -8.21
N TYR A 77 13.03 -6.78 -8.04
CA TYR A 77 11.92 -6.21 -8.79
C TYR A 77 11.59 -4.81 -8.26
N GLY A 78 11.20 -3.92 -9.17
CA GLY A 78 10.82 -2.55 -8.84
C GLY A 78 9.38 -2.45 -8.38
N MET A 79 9.14 -1.68 -7.34
CA MET A 79 7.83 -1.16 -6.97
C MET A 79 7.60 0.15 -7.73
N PRO A 80 6.55 0.27 -8.56
CA PRO A 80 6.27 1.52 -9.28
C PRO A 80 5.82 2.64 -8.32
N PRO A 81 6.07 3.92 -8.65
CA PRO A 81 5.61 5.06 -7.87
C PRO A 81 4.10 5.26 -8.02
N PHE A 82 3.40 5.54 -6.92
CA PHE A 82 1.97 5.86 -6.92
C PHE A 82 1.66 7.35 -6.69
N SER A 83 2.67 8.23 -6.61
CA SER A 83 2.47 9.69 -6.40
C SER A 83 1.62 10.39 -7.46
N HIS A 84 1.39 9.76 -8.62
CA HIS A 84 0.52 10.28 -9.67
C HIS A 84 -0.98 9.97 -9.44
N VAL A 85 -1.30 9.10 -8.48
CA VAL A 85 -2.65 8.63 -8.17
C VAL A 85 -3.01 8.72 -6.68
N LEU A 86 -2.01 8.74 -5.79
CA LEU A 86 -2.17 8.79 -4.35
C LEU A 86 -1.47 10.01 -3.75
N ASP A 87 -2.11 10.64 -2.76
CA ASP A 87 -1.49 11.59 -1.85
C ASP A 87 -1.05 10.94 -0.52
N ASP A 88 -0.31 11.69 0.30
CA ASP A 88 0.22 11.22 1.58
C ASP A 88 -0.87 10.68 2.52
N ALA A 89 -2.07 11.30 2.55
CA ALA A 89 -3.16 10.92 3.45
C ALA A 89 -3.84 9.62 3.00
N GLN A 90 -4.01 9.45 1.69
CA GLN A 90 -4.52 8.22 1.09
C GLN A 90 -3.53 7.06 1.32
N VAL A 91 -2.22 7.32 1.20
CA VAL A 91 -1.21 6.31 1.49
C VAL A 91 -1.16 5.97 2.98
N ALA A 92 -1.20 6.97 3.87
CA ALA A 92 -1.25 6.74 5.32
C ALA A 92 -2.45 5.86 5.72
N THR A 93 -3.60 6.11 5.10
CA THR A 93 -4.80 5.30 5.26
C THR A 93 -4.58 3.87 4.76
N LEU A 94 -4.04 3.70 3.55
CA LEU A 94 -3.74 2.39 2.96
C LEU A 94 -2.82 1.55 3.85
N VAL A 95 -1.69 2.12 4.30
CA VAL A 95 -0.70 1.38 5.10
C VAL A 95 -1.21 1.01 6.50
N THR A 96 -2.25 1.70 7.00
CA THR A 96 -2.92 1.34 8.26
C THR A 96 -3.77 0.06 8.12
N TYR A 97 -4.18 -0.29 6.91
CA TYR A 97 -4.95 -1.52 6.64
C TYR A 97 -4.08 -2.75 6.34
N LEU A 98 -2.75 -2.60 6.33
CA LEU A 98 -1.76 -3.66 6.09
C LEU A 98 -1.21 -4.24 7.38
#